data_AF-N1ZSX1-F1
#
_entry.id   AF-N1ZSX1-F1
#
_cell.length_a   1.000
_cell.length_b   1.000
_cell.length_c   1.000
_cell.angle_alpha   90.00
_cell.angle_beta   90.00
_cell.angle_gamma   90.00
#
_symmetry.space_group_name_H-M   'P 1'
#
loop_
_entity.id
_entity.type
_entity.pdbx_description
1 polymer ?
#
loop_
_entity_poly.entity_id
_entity_poly.type
_entity_poly.pdbx_seq_one_letter_code
_entity_poly.pdbx_strand_id
1 'polypeptide(L)'
;MNKHFENISTLEELRKLYKELLKLHHPDNGGNVSEMQEINSEYDRMFKKEHEARIRADVEKFWKAEHARRINEGMNMRDVG
;
A
#
# COMPACT_ATOMS: atom_id res chain seq x y z
N MET A 1 7.43 3.46 16.08
CA MET A 1 7.64 2.00 16.13
C MET A 1 6.29 1.36 15.88
N ASN A 2 6.22 0.37 14.98
CA ASN A 2 4.99 -0.36 14.73
C ASN A 2 4.90 -1.46 15.78
N LYS A 3 3.87 -1.44 16.62
CA LYS A 3 3.76 -2.36 17.76
C LYS A 3 3.27 -3.75 17.33
N HIS A 4 2.49 -3.82 16.27
CA HIS A 4 1.78 -5.05 15.88
C HIS A 4 2.27 -5.60 14.53
N PHE A 5 2.87 -4.75 13.70
CA PHE A 5 3.31 -5.12 12.34
C PHE A 5 4.84 -5.05 12.20
N GLU A 6 5.56 -5.74 13.08
CA GLU A 6 7.02 -5.88 12.98
C GLU A 6 7.41 -6.86 11.85
N ASN A 7 8.41 -6.52 11.05
CA ASN A 7 8.94 -7.33 9.94
C ASN A 7 7.97 -7.58 8.76
N ILE A 8 6.91 -6.79 8.62
CA ILE A 8 6.03 -6.86 7.45
C ILE A 8 6.70 -6.19 6.25
N SER A 9 6.94 -6.97 5.20
CA SER A 9 7.59 -6.52 3.96
C SER A 9 6.66 -6.51 2.75
N THR A 10 5.45 -7.07 2.86
CA THR A 10 4.49 -7.15 1.76
C THR A 10 3.06 -6.86 2.22
N LEU A 11 2.23 -6.36 1.30
CA LEU A 11 0.80 -6.12 1.53
C LEU A 11 0.03 -7.41 1.90
N GLU A 12 0.49 -8.56 1.42
CA GLU A 12 -0.14 -9.86 1.72
C GLU A 12 0.09 -10.26 3.17
N GLU A 13 1.33 -10.15 3.65
CA GLU A 13 1.68 -10.41 5.05
C GLU A 13 0.96 -9.42 5.97
N LEU A 14 0.90 -8.13 5.60
CA LEU A 14 0.15 -7.11 6.33
C LEU A 14 -1.33 -7.51 6.50
N ARG A 15 -1.99 -7.93 5.42
CA ARG A 15 -3.40 -8.33 5.42
C ARG A 15 -3.65 -9.62 6.19
N LYS A 16 -2.72 -10.58 6.10
CA LYS A 16 -2.81 -11.85 6.80
C LYS A 16 -2.71 -11.64 8.31
N LEU A 17 -1.68 -10.91 8.76
CA LEU A 17 -1.50 -10.61 10.17
C LEU A 17 -2.65 -9.78 10.74
N TYR A 18 -3.13 -8.79 9.98
CA TYR A 18 -4.30 -8.00 10.36
C TYR A 18 -5.54 -8.86 10.61
N LYS A 19 -5.83 -9.84 9.73
CA LYS A 19 -6.96 -10.77 9.92
C LYS A 19 -6.79 -11.65 11.16
N GLU A 20 -5.58 -12.10 11.46
CA GLU A 20 -5.31 -12.91 12.67
C GLU A 20 -5.49 -12.07 13.94
N LEU A 21 -5.00 -10.83 13.94
CA LEU A 21 -5.19 -9.88 15.04
C LEU A 21 -6.67 -9.56 15.26
N LEU A 22 -7.45 -9.38 14.19
CA LEU A 22 -8.89 -9.14 14.31
C LEU A 22 -9.62 -10.34 14.95
N LYS A 23 -9.22 -11.57 14.68
CA LYS A 23 -9.81 -12.76 15.32
C LYS A 23 -9.42 -12.85 16.79
N LEU A 24 -8.18 -12.51 17.13
CA LEU A 24 -7.65 -12.59 18.49
C LEU A 24 -8.25 -11.51 19.40
N HIS A 25 -8.38 -10.29 18.89
CA HIS A 25 -8.81 -9.11 19.66
C HIS A 25 -10.26 -8.72 19.42
N HIS A 26 -11.07 -9.58 18.77
CA HIS A 26 -12.48 -9.28 18.57
C HIS A 26 -13.21 -9.13 19.91
N PRO A 27 -14.06 -8.10 20.09
CA PRO A 27 -14.83 -7.93 21.32
C PRO A 27 -15.74 -9.13 21.63
N ASP A 28 -16.29 -9.81 20.61
CA ASP A 28 -17.05 -11.06 20.81
C ASP A 28 -16.20 -12.23 21.35
N ASN A 29 -14.88 -12.17 21.23
CA ASN A 29 -13.94 -13.16 21.77
C ASN A 29 -13.29 -12.70 23.09
N GLY A 30 -13.79 -11.61 23.70
CA GLY A 30 -13.24 -11.05 24.94
C GLY A 30 -12.07 -10.07 24.72
N GLY A 31 -11.87 -9.60 23.49
CA GLY A 31 -10.86 -8.60 23.16
C GLY A 31 -11.27 -7.15 23.48
N ASN A 32 -10.30 -6.24 23.48
CA ASN A 32 -10.50 -4.82 23.81
C ASN A 32 -10.66 -3.95 22.57
N VAL A 33 -11.69 -3.10 22.56
CA VAL A 33 -11.93 -2.12 21.48
C VAL A 33 -10.75 -1.17 21.29
N SER A 34 -10.09 -0.75 22.36
CA SER A 34 -8.91 0.13 22.29
C SER A 34 -7.76 -0.52 21.50
N GLU A 35 -7.50 -1.79 21.76
CA GLU A 35 -6.45 -2.56 21.06
C GLU A 35 -6.81 -2.72 19.58
N MET A 36 -8.07 -3.02 19.26
CA MET A 36 -8.54 -3.09 17.88
C MET A 36 -8.41 -1.75 17.15
N GLN A 37 -8.67 -0.62 17.83
CA GLN A 37 -8.49 0.71 17.25
C GLN A 37 -7.02 1.03 16.97
N GLU A 38 -6.11 0.64 17.85
CA GLU A 38 -4.66 0.75 17.63
C GLU A 38 -4.23 -0.09 16.41
N ILE A 39 -4.67 -1.35 16.34
CA ILE A 39 -4.37 -2.26 15.23
C ILE A 39 -4.92 -1.71 13.89
N ASN A 40 -6.15 -1.22 13.87
CA ASN A 40 -6.77 -0.63 12.67
C ASN A 40 -6.01 0.63 12.21
N SER A 41 -5.63 1.49 13.15
CA SER A 41 -4.90 2.74 12.86
C SER A 41 -3.51 2.46 12.31
N GLU A 42 -2.81 1.45 12.85
CA GLU A 42 -1.49 1.07 12.37
C GLU A 42 -1.57 0.40 10.99
N TYR A 43 -2.56 -0.47 10.78
CA TYR A 43 -2.84 -1.10 9.48
C TYR A 43 -3.12 -0.06 8.39
N ASP A 44 -3.98 0.93 8.65
CA ASP A 44 -4.37 1.92 7.64
C ASP A 44 -3.17 2.78 7.20
N ARG A 45 -2.31 3.19 8.14
CA ARG A 45 -1.07 3.93 7.83
C ARG A 45 -0.12 3.13 6.95
N MET A 46 0.09 1.86 7.29
CA MET A 46 0.93 0.95 6.50
C MET A 46 0.36 0.72 5.11
N PHE A 47 -0.93 0.41 5.05
CA PHE A 47 -1.63 0.12 3.82
C PHE A 47 -1.56 1.32 2.86
N LYS A 48 -1.83 2.53 3.37
CA LYS A 48 -1.74 3.76 2.59
C LYS A 48 -0.34 3.99 2.03
N LYS A 49 0.70 3.85 2.86
CA LYS A 49 2.10 4.03 2.44
C LYS A 49 2.49 3.07 1.31
N GLU A 50 2.21 1.78 1.49
CA GLU A 50 2.55 0.75 0.50
C GLU A 50 1.70 0.89 -0.77
N HIS A 51 0.43 1.26 -0.63
CA HIS A 51 -0.47 1.49 -1.75
C HIS A 51 -0.04 2.71 -2.59
N GLU A 52 0.29 3.83 -1.95
CA GLU A 52 0.77 5.04 -2.62
C GLU A 52 2.10 4.80 -3.33
N ALA A 53 3.03 4.08 -2.69
CA ALA A 53 4.31 3.69 -3.31
C ALA A 53 4.09 2.85 -4.58
N ARG A 54 3.14 1.91 -4.54
CA ARG A 54 2.79 1.07 -5.69
C ARG A 54 2.17 1.87 -6.83
N ILE A 55 1.19 2.74 -6.53
CA ILE A 55 0.60 3.62 -7.55
C ILE A 55 1.67 4.50 -8.20
N ARG A 56 2.56 5.08 -7.39
CA ARG A 56 3.67 5.91 -7.91
C ARG A 56 4.57 5.12 -8.86
N ALA A 57 4.93 3.90 -8.52
CA ALA A 57 5.75 3.04 -9.36
C ALA A 57 5.05 2.67 -10.67
N ASP A 58 3.74 2.41 -10.63
CA ASP A 58 2.95 2.07 -11.82
C ASP A 58 2.77 3.27 -12.75
N VAL A 59 2.50 4.46 -12.20
CA VAL A 59 2.46 5.72 -12.96
C VAL A 59 3.81 6.02 -13.60
N GLU A 60 4.91 5.84 -12.87
CA GLU A 60 6.26 6.04 -13.42
C GLU A 60 6.56 5.07 -14.56
N LYS A 61 6.18 3.79 -14.42
CA LYS A 61 6.32 2.79 -15.51
C LYS A 61 5.51 3.18 -16.74
N PHE A 62 4.27 3.65 -16.55
CA PHE A 62 3.42 4.12 -17.64
C PHE A 62 4.12 5.26 -18.41
N TRP A 63 4.58 6.29 -17.71
CA TRP A 63 5.25 7.43 -18.35
C TRP A 63 6.56 7.04 -19.04
N LYS A 64 7.33 6.10 -18.48
CA LYS A 64 8.53 5.57 -19.13
C LYS A 64 8.21 4.81 -20.41
N ALA A 65 7.18 3.95 -20.38
CA ALA A 65 6.75 3.21 -21.56
C ALA A 65 6.20 4.13 -22.65
N GLU A 66 5.41 5.13 -22.27
CA GLU A 66 4.85 6.14 -23.18
C GLU A 66 5.96 7.01 -23.80
N HIS A 67 6.92 7.47 -23.00
CA HIS A 67 8.06 8.22 -23.50
C HIS A 67 8.91 7.40 -24.49
N ALA A 68 9.14 6.11 -24.20
CA ALA A 68 9.84 5.20 -25.11
C ALA A 68 9.08 4.98 -26.44
N ARG A 69 7.74 4.85 -26.40
CA ARG A 69 6.92 4.81 -27.61
C ARG A 69 7.08 6.08 -28.44
N ARG A 70 6.97 7.25 -27.80
CA ARG A 70 7.06 8.56 -28.48
C ARG A 70 8.41 8.79 -29.16
N ILE A 71 9.51 8.33 -28.54
CA ILE A 71 10.84 8.33 -29.17
C ILE A 71 10.85 7.43 -30.41
N ASN A 72 10.29 6.22 -30.31
CA ASN A 72 10.27 5.25 -31.41
C ASN A 72 9.37 5.69 -32.58
N GLU A 73 8.34 6.49 -32.31
CA GLU A 73 7.43 7.06 -33.32
C GLU A 73 7.94 8.39 -33.92
N GLY A 74 9.10 8.90 -33.48
CA GLY A 74 9.73 10.10 -34.06
C GLY A 74 8.97 11.41 -33.79
N MET A 75 8.04 11.44 -32.83
CA MET A 75 7.19 12.59 -32.55
C MET A 75 7.89 13.57 -31.57
N ASN A 76 8.04 14.84 -31.95
CA ASN A 76 8.78 15.83 -31.18
C ASN A 76 7.93 16.37 -30.01
N MET A 77 8.55 16.54 -28.84
CA MET A 77 7.90 17.05 -27.63
C MET A 77 7.34 18.49 -27.78
N ARG A 78 7.79 19.22 -28.80
CA ARG A 78 7.33 20.59 -29.15
C ARG A 78 6.02 20.63 -29.95
N ASP A 79 5.55 19.49 -30.45
CA ASP A 79 4.36 19.42 -31.30
C ASP A 79 3.06 19.16 -30.51
N VAL A 80 3.14 19.12 -29.18
CA VAL A 80 1.99 18.89 -28.30
C VAL A 80 1.75 20.15 -27.47
N GLY A 81 0.68 20.87 -27.82
CA GLY A 81 0.17 22.02 -27.09
C GLY A 81 -0.60 21.67 -25.84
#